data_AF-A0A934GNJ4-F1
#
_entry.id   AF-A0A934GNJ4-F1
#
_cell.length_a   1.000
_cell.length_b   1.000
_cell.length_c   1.000
_cell.angle_alpha   90.00
_cell.angle_beta   90.00
_cell.angle_gamma   90.00
#
_symmetry.space_group_name_H-M   'P 1'
#
loop_
_entity.id
_entity.type
_entity.pdbx_description
1 polymer ?
#
loop_
_entity_poly.entity_id
_entity_poly.type
_entity_poly.pdbx_seq_one_letter_code
_entity_poly.pdbx_strand_id
1 'polypeptide(L)'
;MLTQLLAENIGVSQSDIQALTRLSRAELYENPTYQNLVNDLDFDLLHETLPIARKVYESTLPAVIEAISDTYRYKGRGMTAFTLGNWLVGFLSQPDQLYQLVEYHNRVPLQVIEEGLPMILKSLGEMEAGGTEWTKAMAVLSLPFFAAK
;
A
#
# COMPACT_ATOMS: atom_id res chain seq x y z
N MET A 1 -2.36 -15.70 4.99
CA MET A 1 -1.06 -15.28 4.42
C MET A 1 -0.99 -13.76 4.30
N LEU A 2 -1.90 -13.10 3.58
CA LEU A 2 -1.86 -11.64 3.41
C LEU A 2 -2.10 -10.84 4.71
N THR A 3 -3.09 -11.21 5.53
CA THR A 3 -3.32 -10.54 6.83
C THR A 3 -2.14 -10.63 7.78
N GLN A 4 -1.39 -11.74 7.73
CA GLN A 4 -0.16 -11.91 8.49
C GLN A 4 0.95 -10.98 7.95
N LEU A 5 1.12 -10.94 6.62
CA LEU A 5 2.08 -10.04 5.98
C LEU A 5 1.83 -8.57 6.32
N LEU A 6 0.56 -8.14 6.28
CA LEU A 6 0.17 -6.78 6.66
C LEU A 6 0.45 -6.53 8.14
N ALA A 7 0.10 -7.46 9.01
CA ALA A 7 0.35 -7.32 10.46
C ALA A 7 1.85 -7.17 10.76
N GLU A 8 2.70 -7.98 10.13
CA GLU A 8 4.16 -7.93 10.28
C GLU A 8 4.76 -6.60 9.81
N ASN A 9 4.32 -6.08 8.66
CA ASN A 9 4.85 -4.82 8.12
C ASN A 9 4.29 -3.58 8.85
N ILE A 10 3.06 -3.67 9.38
CA ILE A 10 2.45 -2.57 10.15
C ILE A 10 2.96 -2.56 11.60
N GLY A 11 3.36 -3.71 12.14
CA GLY A 11 3.79 -3.85 13.54
C GLY A 11 2.65 -4.03 14.53
N VAL A 12 1.54 -4.67 14.11
CA VAL A 12 0.35 -4.94 14.94
C VAL A 12 -0.02 -6.41 14.95
N SER A 13 -1.04 -6.79 15.73
CA SER A 13 -1.49 -8.18 15.76
C SER A 13 -2.25 -8.55 14.49
N GLN A 14 -2.18 -9.83 14.10
CA GLN A 14 -2.98 -10.35 12.98
C GLN A 14 -4.48 -10.19 13.25
N SER A 15 -4.92 -10.29 14.51
CA SER A 15 -6.32 -10.07 14.90
C SER A 15 -6.79 -8.64 14.66
N ASP A 16 -5.92 -7.64 14.85
CA ASP A 16 -6.27 -6.24 14.57
C ASP A 16 -6.49 -6.04 13.07
N ILE A 17 -5.59 -6.58 12.24
CA ILE A 17 -5.75 -6.53 10.77
C ILE A 17 -7.03 -7.26 10.33
N GLN A 18 -7.32 -8.43 10.91
CA GLN A 18 -8.56 -9.14 10.61
C GLN A 18 -9.81 -8.36 11.04
N ALA A 19 -9.77 -7.65 12.16
CA ALA A 19 -10.87 -6.80 12.59
C ALA A 19 -11.08 -5.63 11.61
N LEU A 20 -10.00 -4.97 11.19
CA LEU A 20 -10.05 -3.85 10.23
C LEU A 20 -10.58 -4.28 8.85
N THR A 21 -10.11 -5.41 8.32
CA THR A 21 -10.55 -5.91 6.99
C THR A 21 -12.02 -6.37 6.95
N ARG A 22 -12.66 -6.59 8.11
CA ARG A 22 -14.09 -6.92 8.19
C ARG A 22 -15.00 -5.69 8.13
N LEU A 23 -14.47 -4.51 8.39
CA LEU A 23 -15.21 -3.26 8.28
C LEU A 23 -15.52 -2.95 6.82
N SER A 24 -16.64 -2.29 6.55
CA SER A 24 -16.82 -1.64 5.25
C SER A 24 -15.74 -0.57 5.04
N ARG A 25 -15.48 -0.21 3.79
CA ARG A 25 -14.52 0.86 3.48
C ARG A 25 -14.85 2.16 4.22
N ALA A 26 -16.13 2.57 4.28
CA ALA A 26 -16.55 3.77 5.00
C ALA A 26 -16.24 3.66 6.50
N GLU A 27 -16.62 2.54 7.14
CA GLU A 27 -16.33 2.29 8.56
C GLU A 27 -14.83 2.22 8.85
N LEU A 28 -14.02 1.69 7.93
CA LEU A 28 -12.57 1.63 8.08
C LEU A 28 -11.95 3.04 8.17
N TYR A 29 -12.35 3.96 7.29
CA TYR A 29 -11.80 5.33 7.30
C TYR A 29 -12.22 6.12 8.55
N GLU A 30 -13.38 5.81 9.13
CA GLU A 30 -13.84 6.38 10.39
C GLU A 30 -13.28 5.64 11.63
N ASN A 31 -12.62 4.50 11.44
CA ASN A 31 -12.16 3.68 12.55
C ASN A 31 -10.93 4.31 13.23
N PRO A 32 -10.98 4.56 14.56
CA PRO A 32 -9.86 5.18 15.28
C PRO A 32 -8.55 4.39 15.21
N THR A 33 -8.62 3.05 15.18
CA THR A 33 -7.43 2.21 15.03
C THR A 33 -6.77 2.45 13.68
N TYR A 34 -7.54 2.46 12.59
CA TYR A 34 -7.00 2.74 11.27
C TYR A 34 -6.42 4.16 11.16
N GLN A 35 -7.13 5.16 11.68
CA GLN A 35 -6.63 6.54 11.69
C GLN A 35 -5.33 6.67 12.49
N ASN A 36 -5.22 5.98 13.63
CA ASN A 36 -3.97 5.96 14.41
C ASN A 36 -2.83 5.31 13.62
N LEU A 37 -3.09 4.23 12.88
CA LEU A 37 -2.06 3.60 12.03
C LEU A 37 -1.56 4.55 10.93
N VAL A 38 -2.45 5.34 10.34
CA VAL A 38 -2.09 6.36 9.34
C VAL A 38 -1.31 7.51 10.00
N ASN A 39 -1.74 7.97 11.17
CA ASN A 39 -1.11 9.08 11.88
C ASN A 39 0.25 8.71 12.51
N ASP A 40 0.49 7.41 12.73
CA ASP A 40 1.75 6.86 13.24
C ASP A 40 2.81 6.66 12.12
N LEU A 41 2.50 7.03 10.88
CA LEU A 41 3.47 7.04 9.79
C LEU A 41 4.39 8.25 9.90
N ASP A 42 5.69 8.03 9.77
CA ASP A 42 6.70 9.09 9.75
C ASP A 42 6.72 9.76 8.37
N PHE A 43 5.82 10.72 8.21
CA PHE A 43 5.64 11.44 6.94
C PHE A 43 6.90 12.19 6.50
N ASP A 44 7.66 12.75 7.44
CA ASP A 44 8.88 13.50 7.13
C ASP A 44 9.95 12.55 6.58
N LEU A 45 10.14 11.38 7.20
CA LEU A 45 11.04 10.35 6.69
C LEU A 45 10.61 9.82 5.32
N LEU A 46 9.30 9.58 5.11
CA LEU A 46 8.77 9.15 3.80
C LEU A 46 9.02 10.22 2.73
N HIS A 47 8.85 11.50 3.07
CA HIS A 47 9.11 12.60 2.15
C HIS A 47 10.59 12.73 1.80
N GLU A 48 11.48 12.64 2.80
CA GLU A 48 12.93 12.71 2.63
C GLU A 48 13.45 11.55 1.75
N THR A 49 12.95 10.34 2.00
CA THR A 49 13.41 9.10 1.32
C THR A 49 12.65 8.78 0.03
N LEU A 50 11.69 9.60 -0.37
CA LEU A 50 10.91 9.43 -1.61
C LEU A 50 11.77 9.23 -2.88
N PRO A 51 12.89 9.94 -3.10
CA PRO A 51 13.75 9.67 -4.25
C PRO A 51 14.34 8.26 -4.26
N ILE A 52 14.60 7.67 -3.09
CA ILE A 52 15.13 6.31 -2.93
C ILE A 52 14.04 5.30 -3.25
N ALA A 53 12.85 5.47 -2.66
CA ALA A 53 11.70 4.61 -2.93
C ALA A 53 11.34 4.57 -4.43
N ARG A 54 11.38 5.73 -5.10
CA ARG A 54 11.14 5.81 -6.56
C ARG A 54 12.15 4.97 -7.35
N LYS A 55 13.45 5.01 -7.02
CA LYS A 55 14.45 4.18 -7.70
C LYS A 55 14.15 2.69 -7.53
N VAL A 56 13.75 2.26 -6.33
CA VAL A 56 13.33 0.88 -6.07
C VAL A 56 12.10 0.52 -6.90
N TYR A 57 11.08 1.37 -6.92
CA TYR A 57 9.91 1.14 -7.77
C TYR A 57 10.25 1.10 -9.26
N GLU A 58 11.19 1.90 -9.75
CA GLU A 58 11.62 1.86 -11.16
C GLU A 58 12.19 0.50 -11.53
N SER A 59 12.94 -0.12 -10.63
CA SER A 59 13.49 -1.47 -10.85
C SER A 59 12.46 -2.59 -10.67
N THR A 60 11.50 -2.44 -9.75
CA THR A 60 10.61 -3.55 -9.35
C THR A 60 9.30 -3.56 -10.12
N LEU A 61 8.68 -2.40 -10.37
CA LEU A 61 7.34 -2.33 -10.94
C LEU A 61 7.20 -2.98 -12.32
N PRO A 62 8.16 -2.88 -13.26
CA PRO A 62 8.04 -3.55 -14.55
C PRO A 62 7.84 -5.06 -14.41
N ALA A 63 8.63 -5.73 -13.56
CA ALA A 63 8.53 -7.17 -13.33
C ALA A 63 7.23 -7.55 -12.62
N VAL A 64 6.78 -6.73 -11.67
CA VAL A 64 5.48 -6.91 -11.00
C VAL A 64 4.33 -6.80 -12.00
N ILE A 65 4.34 -5.77 -12.84
CA ILE A 65 3.32 -5.54 -13.87
C ILE A 65 3.33 -6.68 -14.90
N GLU A 66 4.48 -7.15 -15.34
CA GLU A 66 4.61 -8.26 -16.28
C GLU A 66 4.00 -9.55 -15.70
N ALA A 67 4.43 -9.95 -14.49
CA ALA A 67 3.94 -11.15 -13.82
C ALA A 67 2.41 -11.15 -13.65
N ILE A 68 1.86 -9.99 -13.31
CA ILE A 68 0.42 -9.78 -13.13
C ILE A 68 -0.32 -9.77 -14.48
N SER A 69 0.24 -9.09 -15.49
CA SER A 69 -0.41 -8.94 -16.80
C SER A 69 -0.53 -10.27 -17.51
N ASP A 70 0.51 -11.12 -17.42
CA ASP A 70 0.53 -12.45 -18.01
C ASP A 70 -0.48 -13.39 -17.33
N THR A 71 -0.56 -13.31 -16.01
CA THR A 71 -1.42 -14.17 -15.19
C THR A 71 -2.91 -13.79 -15.32
N TYR A 72 -3.22 -12.50 -15.33
CA TYR A 72 -4.60 -12.00 -15.28
C TYR A 72 -5.13 -11.44 -16.60
N ARG A 73 -4.33 -11.45 -17.68
CA ARG A 73 -4.61 -10.73 -18.94
C ARG A 73 -5.03 -9.28 -18.71
N TYR A 74 -4.53 -8.69 -17.63
CA TYR A 74 -4.85 -7.33 -17.23
C TYR A 74 -4.15 -6.37 -18.18
N LYS A 75 -4.91 -5.52 -18.88
CA LYS A 75 -4.39 -4.54 -19.85
C LYS A 75 -4.25 -3.13 -19.27
N GLY A 76 -4.45 -2.97 -17.96
CA GLY A 76 -4.30 -1.66 -17.34
C GLY A 76 -2.84 -1.23 -17.36
N ARG A 77 -2.60 0.04 -17.67
CA ARG A 77 -1.26 0.62 -17.55
C ARG A 77 -0.98 0.74 -16.05
N GLY A 78 -0.06 -0.06 -15.53
CA GLY A 78 0.38 0.06 -14.15
C GLY A 78 0.88 1.48 -13.86
N MET A 79 0.86 1.88 -12.59
CA MET A 79 1.45 3.16 -12.19
C MET A 79 2.95 3.18 -12.49
N THR A 80 3.47 4.34 -12.90
CA THR A 80 4.91 4.54 -12.95
C THR A 80 5.47 4.64 -11.53
N ALA A 81 6.77 4.40 -11.35
CA ALA A 81 7.45 4.62 -10.08
C ALA A 81 7.28 6.04 -9.53
N PHE A 82 7.35 7.03 -10.43
CA PHE A 82 7.07 8.41 -10.10
C PHE A 82 5.63 8.57 -9.59
N THR A 83 4.65 8.01 -10.30
CA THR A 83 3.24 8.07 -9.89
C THR A 83 3.03 7.38 -8.54
N LEU A 84 3.51 6.15 -8.35
CA LEU A 84 3.29 5.38 -7.13
C LEU A 84 3.93 6.04 -5.90
N GLY A 85 5.19 6.47 -6.02
CA GLY A 85 5.88 7.14 -4.91
C GLY A 85 5.23 8.47 -4.52
N ASN A 86 4.88 9.30 -5.50
CA ASN A 86 4.16 10.54 -5.23
C ASN A 86 2.74 10.32 -4.73
N TRP A 87 2.09 9.26 -5.19
CA TRP A 87 0.75 8.93 -4.77
C TRP A 87 0.72 8.58 -3.28
N LEU A 88 1.65 7.75 -2.81
CA LEU A 88 1.73 7.38 -1.38
C LEU A 88 1.92 8.63 -0.50
N VAL A 89 2.94 9.43 -0.79
CA VAL A 89 3.23 10.66 -0.03
C VAL A 89 2.11 11.70 -0.20
N GLY A 90 1.56 11.82 -1.41
CA GLY A 90 0.48 12.78 -1.72
C GLY A 90 -0.81 12.49 -0.95
N PHE A 91 -1.19 11.22 -0.80
CA PHE A 91 -2.37 10.84 0.00
C PHE A 91 -2.14 11.03 1.50
N LEU A 92 -0.94 10.76 2.00
CA LEU A 92 -0.61 11.03 3.41
C LEU A 92 -0.62 12.53 3.74
N SER A 93 -0.32 13.41 2.78
CA SER A 93 -0.47 14.85 2.94
C SER A 93 -1.93 15.35 2.92
N GLN A 94 -2.88 14.48 2.54
CA GLN A 94 -4.30 14.80 2.40
C GLN A 94 -5.15 13.69 3.07
N PRO A 95 -5.08 13.54 4.40
CA PRO A 95 -5.73 12.44 5.11
C PRO A 95 -7.24 12.39 4.89
N ASP A 96 -7.88 13.54 4.75
CA ASP A 96 -9.32 13.65 4.44
C ASP A 96 -9.70 13.06 3.09
N GLN A 97 -8.74 12.85 2.18
CA GLN A 97 -8.96 12.26 0.86
C GLN A 97 -8.60 10.78 0.79
N LEU A 98 -8.13 10.17 1.88
CA LEU A 98 -7.77 8.75 1.89
C LEU A 98 -8.92 7.85 1.43
N TYR A 99 -10.18 8.25 1.65
CA TYR A 99 -11.32 7.48 1.16
C TYR A 99 -11.36 7.32 -0.37
N GLN A 100 -10.77 8.27 -1.12
CA GLN A 100 -10.72 8.25 -2.58
C GLN A 100 -9.66 7.26 -3.13
N LEU A 101 -8.75 6.80 -2.27
CA LEU A 101 -7.63 5.92 -2.61
C LEU A 101 -8.09 4.68 -3.40
N VAL A 102 -9.12 4.00 -2.89
CA VAL A 102 -9.67 2.78 -3.50
C VAL A 102 -10.48 3.11 -4.76
N GLU A 103 -11.14 4.26 -4.80
CA GLU A 103 -11.96 4.67 -5.95
C GLU A 103 -11.10 4.85 -7.21
N TYR A 104 -9.89 5.38 -7.08
CA TYR A 104 -8.92 5.46 -8.18
C TYR A 104 -8.44 4.09 -8.70
N HIS A 105 -8.65 3.04 -7.92
CA HIS A 105 -8.15 1.69 -8.16
C HIS A 105 -9.26 0.65 -8.30
N ASN A 106 -10.53 1.06 -8.39
CA ASN A 106 -11.68 0.15 -8.45
C ASN A 106 -11.68 -0.77 -9.71
N ARG A 107 -10.85 -0.46 -10.71
CA ARG A 107 -10.63 -1.25 -11.92
C ARG A 107 -9.49 -2.27 -11.81
N VAL A 108 -8.72 -2.24 -10.73
CA VAL A 108 -7.66 -3.21 -10.47
C VAL A 108 -8.30 -4.42 -9.78
N PRO A 109 -8.24 -5.63 -10.35
CA PRO A 109 -8.76 -6.82 -9.68
C PRO A 109 -8.06 -7.03 -8.34
N LEU A 110 -8.77 -7.47 -7.32
CA LEU A 110 -8.18 -7.64 -5.98
C LEU A 110 -6.99 -8.60 -6.00
N GLN A 111 -7.07 -9.68 -6.79
CA GLN A 111 -6.03 -10.68 -6.93
C GLN A 111 -4.70 -10.09 -7.45
N VAL A 112 -4.79 -9.07 -8.32
CA VAL A 112 -3.63 -8.33 -8.80
C VAL A 112 -2.91 -7.62 -7.64
N ILE A 113 -3.68 -7.06 -6.71
CA ILE A 113 -3.13 -6.40 -5.52
C ILE A 113 -2.57 -7.44 -4.54
N GLU A 114 -3.28 -8.55 -4.31
CA GLU A 114 -2.85 -9.63 -3.40
C GLU A 114 -1.52 -10.26 -3.82
N GLU A 115 -1.29 -10.41 -5.13
CA GLU A 115 -0.04 -10.98 -5.66
C GLU A 115 1.07 -9.95 -5.82
N GLY A 116 0.74 -8.72 -6.21
CA GLY A 116 1.74 -7.67 -6.40
C GLY A 116 2.28 -7.09 -5.10
N LEU A 117 1.43 -6.96 -4.08
CA LEU A 117 1.78 -6.29 -2.83
C LEU A 117 2.98 -6.95 -2.11
N PRO A 118 3.07 -8.29 -1.97
CA PRO A 118 4.25 -8.93 -1.38
C PRO A 118 5.56 -8.62 -2.11
N MET A 119 5.55 -8.55 -3.43
CA MET A 119 6.73 -8.22 -4.23
C MET A 119 7.17 -6.77 -3.99
N ILE A 120 6.20 -5.85 -3.95
CA ILE A 120 6.44 -4.43 -3.67
C ILE A 120 7.00 -4.24 -2.25
N LEU A 121 6.37 -4.84 -1.24
CA LEU A 121 6.82 -4.76 0.15
C LEU A 121 8.24 -5.32 0.31
N LYS A 122 8.54 -6.45 -0.32
CA LYS A 122 9.88 -7.02 -0.29
C LYS A 122 10.93 -6.04 -0.84
N SER A 123 10.70 -5.47 -2.02
CA SER A 123 11.65 -4.53 -2.61
C SER A 123 11.82 -3.24 -1.80
N LEU A 124 10.74 -2.72 -1.21
CA LEU A 124 10.84 -1.56 -0.30
C LEU A 124 11.63 -1.89 0.96
N GLY A 125 11.49 -3.11 1.50
CA GLY A 125 12.27 -3.56 2.66
C GLY A 125 13.78 -3.66 2.39
N GLU A 126 14.19 -3.74 1.13
CA GLU A 126 15.59 -3.78 0.68
C GLU A 126 16.18 -2.37 0.45
N MET A 127 15.40 -1.30 0.70
CA MET A 127 15.88 0.08 0.57
C MET A 127 17.04 0.39 1.53
N GLU A 128 18.02 1.14 1.03
CA GLU A 128 19.19 1.58 1.79
C GLU A 128 18.85 2.50 2.97
N ALA A 129 17.73 3.23 2.90
CA ALA A 129 17.22 4.08 3.97
C ALA A 129 15.69 4.19 3.88
N GLY A 130 15.00 4.24 5.02
CA GLY A 130 13.55 4.38 5.11
C GLY A 130 12.73 3.14 4.78
N GLY A 131 13.35 1.99 4.47
CA GLY A 131 12.65 0.79 4.00
C GLY A 131 11.54 0.31 4.94
N THR A 132 11.80 0.25 6.25
CA THR A 132 10.79 -0.13 7.25
C THR A 132 9.57 0.79 7.25
N GLU A 133 9.79 2.09 7.11
CA GLU A 133 8.69 3.06 7.09
C GLU A 133 7.90 2.98 5.79
N TRP A 134 8.58 2.76 4.66
CA TRP A 134 7.94 2.57 3.37
C TRP A 134 7.11 1.28 3.30
N THR A 135 7.59 0.17 3.86
CA THR A 135 6.80 -1.07 3.93
C THR A 135 5.61 -0.92 4.85
N LYS A 136 5.77 -0.25 6.00
CA LYS A 136 4.68 0.10 6.92
C LYS A 136 3.61 0.94 6.21
N ALA A 137 4.00 2.05 5.59
CA ALA A 137 3.09 2.96 4.90
C ALA A 137 2.34 2.27 3.75
N MET A 138 3.05 1.50 2.92
CA MET A 138 2.43 0.73 1.83
C MET A 138 1.45 -0.31 2.37
N ALA A 139 1.78 -1.00 3.46
CA ALA A 139 0.88 -1.96 4.09
C ALA A 139 -0.36 -1.28 4.68
N VAL A 140 -0.22 -0.17 5.41
CA VAL A 140 -1.34 0.61 5.98
C VAL A 140 -2.28 1.10 4.87
N LEU A 141 -1.74 1.73 3.82
CA LEU A 141 -2.53 2.27 2.73
C LEU A 141 -3.17 1.18 1.83
N SER A 142 -2.72 -0.06 1.96
CA SER A 142 -3.33 -1.18 1.25
C SER A 142 -4.58 -1.76 1.94
N LEU A 143 -4.76 -1.53 3.24
CA LEU A 143 -5.88 -2.08 4.02
C LEU A 143 -7.26 -1.82 3.40
N PRO A 144 -7.57 -0.61 2.88
CA PRO A 144 -8.86 -0.34 2.28
C PRO A 144 -9.19 -1.19 1.04
N PHE A 145 -8.19 -1.75 0.35
CA PHE A 145 -8.44 -2.70 -0.76
C PHE A 145 -9.01 -4.03 -0.29
N PHE A 146 -8.72 -4.40 0.96
CA PHE A 146 -9.12 -5.67 1.58
C PHE A 146 -10.28 -5.53 2.57
N ALA A 147 -10.76 -4.30 2.78
CA ALA A 147 -11.97 -4.02 3.55
C ALA A 147 -13.20 -4.60 2.84
N ALA A 148 -14.25 -4.87 3.62
CA ALA A 148 -15.54 -5.26 3.05
C ALA A 148 -16.06 -4.17 2.11
N LYS A 149 -16.73 -4.62 1.03
CA LYS A 149 -17.26 -3.73 0.00
C LYS A 149 -18.43 -2.89 0.51
#